data_AF-A0A7J7KMK2-F1
#
_entry.id   AF-A0A7J7KMK2-F1
#
_cell.length_a   1.000
_cell.length_b   1.000
_cell.length_c   1.000
_cell.angle_alpha   90.00
_cell.angle_beta   90.00
_cell.angle_gamma   90.00
#
_symmetry.space_group_name_H-M   'P 1'
#
loop_
_entity.id
_entity.type
_entity.pdbx_description
1 polymer ?
#
loop_
_entity_poly.entity_id
_entity_poly.type
_entity_poly.pdbx_seq_one_letter_code
_entity_poly.pdbx_strand_id
1 'polypeptide(L)' 'MHVSQVQPVSSTPSPLFQSVERSVKLVNTSSLSVYQNYPSVVDKMSKPTDLDFSPNSGYFAVGTSKGVVHMYRLQHFNGY' A
#
# COMPACT_ATOMS: atom_id res chain seq x y z
N MET A 1 -23.76 49.19 6.57
CA MET A 1 -24.34 47.84 6.43
C MET A 1 -23.23 46.92 5.95
N HIS A 2 -22.63 46.17 6.86
CA HIS A 2 -21.48 45.31 6.56
C HIS A 2 -22.03 43.91 6.24
N VAL A 3 -21.95 43.50 4.98
CA VAL A 3 -22.45 42.20 4.54
C VAL A 3 -21.37 41.17 4.84
N SER A 4 -21.52 40.41 5.93
CA SER A 4 -20.67 39.27 6.22
C SER A 4 -20.91 38.20 5.16
N GLN A 5 -19.89 37.98 4.32
CA GLN A 5 -19.88 36.91 3.33
C GLN A 5 -19.83 35.57 4.06
N VAL A 6 -20.91 34.78 3.98
CA VAL A 6 -20.93 33.40 4.45
C VAL A 6 -20.16 32.55 3.43
N GLN A 7 -19.01 32.00 3.81
CA GLN A 7 -18.28 31.06 2.98
C GLN A 7 -19.05 29.72 2.94
N PRO A 8 -19.27 29.11 1.76
CA PRO A 8 -19.92 27.82 1.68
C PRO A 8 -19.00 26.74 2.26
N VAL A 9 -19.46 26.02 3.28
CA VAL A 9 -18.76 24.86 3.81
C VAL A 9 -18.84 23.75 2.76
N SER A 10 -17.79 23.57 1.98
CA SER A 10 -17.67 22.43 1.07
C SER A 10 -17.38 21.17 1.89
N SER A 11 -18.41 20.58 2.49
CA SER A 11 -18.33 19.26 3.11
C SER A 11 -18.23 18.19 2.02
N THR A 12 -17.09 18.16 1.33
CA THR A 12 -16.77 17.05 0.45
C THR A 12 -16.52 15.85 1.37
N PRO A 13 -17.33 14.77 1.32
CA PRO A 13 -17.08 13.62 2.16
C PRO A 13 -15.73 13.02 1.76
N SER A 14 -14.76 13.06 2.68
CA SER A 14 -13.49 12.37 2.51
C SER A 14 -13.77 10.88 2.26
N PRO A 15 -13.14 10.24 1.26
CA PRO A 15 -13.39 8.82 0.99
C PRO A 15 -13.01 8.00 2.23
N LEU A 16 -13.96 7.17 2.70
CA LEU A 16 -13.85 6.36 3.93
C LEU A 16 -12.73 5.30 3.88
N PHE A 17 -12.14 5.05 2.71
CA PHE A 17 -11.02 4.13 2.53
C PHE A 17 -9.90 4.82 1.75
N GLN A 18 -9.07 5.57 2.46
CA GLN A 18 -7.85 6.15 1.91
C GLN A 18 -6.70 5.17 2.16
N SER A 19 -6.35 4.37 1.14
CA SER A 19 -5.07 3.65 1.16
C SER A 19 -3.95 4.69 1.26
N VAL A 20 -3.17 4.58 2.33
CA VAL A 20 -2.05 5.48 2.65
C VAL A 20 -0.80 4.98 1.93
N GLU A 21 0.18 5.85 1.69
CA GLU A 21 1.49 5.41 1.23
C GLU A 21 2.05 4.32 2.17
N ARG A 22 2.77 3.34 1.60
CA ARG A 22 3.43 2.26 2.36
C ARG A 22 2.48 1.43 3.25
N SER A 23 1.23 1.25 2.85
CA SER A 23 0.19 0.57 3.65
C SER A 23 0.14 -0.97 3.51
N VAL A 24 1.18 -1.62 2.98
CA VAL A 24 1.27 -3.08 2.86
C VAL A 24 2.05 -3.66 4.03
N LYS A 25 1.60 -4.81 4.54
CA LYS A 25 2.35 -5.63 5.52
C LYS A 25 2.43 -7.06 5.00
N LEU A 26 3.55 -7.73 5.25
CA LEU A 26 3.70 -9.17 5.00
C LEU A 26 3.49 -9.94 6.30
N VAL A 27 2.61 -10.93 6.26
CA VAL A 27 2.27 -11.78 7.40
C VAL A 27 2.67 -13.20 7.07
N ASN A 28 3.41 -13.83 7.98
CA ASN A 28 3.63 -15.27 7.93
C ASN A 28 2.37 -15.99 8.45
N THR A 29 1.74 -16.80 7.61
CA THR A 29 0.47 -17.46 7.95
C THR A 29 0.65 -18.63 8.92
N SER A 30 1.82 -19.27 8.96
CA SER A 30 2.11 -20.40 9.86
C SER A 30 2.37 -19.94 11.30
N SER A 31 3.06 -18.81 11.48
CA SER A 31 3.39 -18.25 12.79
C SER A 31 2.51 -17.07 13.21
N LEU A 32 1.64 -16.59 12.31
CA LEU A 32 0.81 -15.39 12.50
C LEU A 32 1.60 -14.14 12.89
N SER A 33 2.85 -14.04 12.44
CA SER A 33 3.75 -12.92 12.73
C SER A 33 3.90 -11.98 11.54
N VAL A 34 3.98 -10.68 11.80
CA VAL A 34 4.24 -9.64 10.78
C VAL A 34 5.75 -9.43 10.61
N TYR A 35 6.23 -9.41 9.37
CA TYR A 35 7.62 -9.07 9.07
C TYR A 35 7.89 -7.58 9.28
N GLN A 36 8.73 -7.24 10.27
CA GLN A 36 9.05 -5.85 10.61
C GLN A 36 10.00 -5.17 9.62
N ASN A 37 10.76 -5.97 8.86
CA ASN A 37 11.70 -5.48 7.85
C ASN A 37 11.04 -5.12 6.51
N TYR A 38 9.70 -5.24 6.41
CA TYR A 38 8.95 -4.92 5.19
C TYR A 38 7.71 -4.05 5.46
N PRO A 39 7.41 -3.06 4.59
CA PRO A 39 8.27 -2.54 3.53
C PRO A 39 9.49 -1.83 4.13
N SER A 40 10.65 -1.94 3.49
CA SER A 40 11.87 -1.28 3.97
C SER A 40 11.61 0.21 4.12
N VAL A 41 12.14 0.87 5.17
CA VAL A 41 12.00 2.32 5.38
C VAL A 41 12.58 3.14 4.21
N VAL A 42 13.47 2.55 3.42
CA VAL A 42 14.08 3.18 2.24
C VAL A 42 13.14 3.16 1.01
N ASP A 43 12.22 2.20 0.92
CA ASP A 43 11.39 2.00 -0.27
C ASP A 43 10.33 3.09 -0.40
N LYS A 44 10.52 4.10 -1.25
CA LYS A 44 9.51 5.13 -1.52
C LYS A 44 8.32 4.57 -2.33
N MET A 45 7.54 3.71 -1.70
CA MET A 45 6.33 3.11 -2.25
C MET A 45 5.14 4.05 -2.06
N SER A 46 4.62 4.58 -3.17
CA SER A 46 3.35 5.30 -3.18
C SER A 46 2.18 4.40 -2.83
N LYS A 47 0.99 4.98 -2.64
CA LYS A 47 -0.26 4.27 -2.36
C LYS A 47 -0.39 2.98 -3.18
N PRO A 48 -0.35 1.80 -2.52
CA PRO A 48 -0.57 0.51 -3.14
C PRO A 48 -2.00 0.41 -3.70
N THR A 49 -2.13 -0.18 -4.89
CA THR A 49 -3.42 -0.43 -5.57
C THR A 49 -3.69 -1.90 -5.76
N ASP A 50 -2.65 -2.68 -6.08
CA ASP A 50 -2.77 -4.10 -6.44
C ASP A 50 -1.62 -4.89 -5.83
N LEU A 51 -1.88 -6.15 -5.51
CA LEU A 51 -0.92 -7.09 -4.91
C LEU A 51 -1.10 -8.44 -5.57
N ASP A 52 0.00 -9.10 -5.94
CA ASP A 52 -0.05 -10.46 -6.46
C ASP A 52 1.21 -11.25 -6.12
N PHE A 53 1.06 -12.57 -5.99
CA PHE A 53 2.18 -13.50 -5.83
C PHE A 53 2.36 -14.27 -7.12
N SER A 54 3.61 -14.47 -7.53
CA SER A 54 3.88 -15.39 -8.64
C SER A 54 3.44 -16.81 -8.27
N PRO A 55 3.25 -17.69 -9.26
CA PRO A 55 3.17 -19.13 -8.99
C PRO A 55 4.31 -19.58 -8.08
N ASN A 56 4.00 -20.48 -7.13
CA ASN A 56 4.91 -20.96 -6.09
C ASN A 56 5.51 -19.88 -5.17
N SER A 57 5.01 -18.64 -5.17
CA SER A 57 5.46 -17.54 -4.31
C SER A 57 6.94 -17.16 -4.43
N GLY A 58 7.59 -17.41 -5.57
CA GLY A 58 8.97 -16.96 -5.82
C GLY A 58 9.12 -15.43 -5.87
N TYR A 59 8.07 -14.73 -6.29
CA TYR A 59 8.01 -13.28 -6.37
C TYR A 59 6.71 -12.73 -5.77
N PHE A 60 6.80 -11.50 -5.27
CA PHE A 60 5.69 -10.70 -4.79
C PHE A 60 5.71 -9.34 -5.48
N ALA A 61 4.58 -8.94 -6.06
CA ALA A 61 4.42 -7.68 -6.78
C ALA A 61 3.46 -6.74 -6.05
N VAL A 62 3.81 -5.45 -6.04
CA VAL A 62 2.97 -4.37 -5.52
C VAL A 62 2.80 -3.30 -6.58
N GLY A 63 1.60 -3.21 -7.14
CA GLY A 63 1.18 -2.10 -8.00
C GLY A 63 0.85 -0.87 -7.17
N THR A 64 1.19 0.31 -7.68
CA THR A 64 0.95 1.58 -6.98
C THR A 64 0.19 2.57 -7.84
N SER A 65 -0.44 3.55 -7.21
CA SER A 65 -1.25 4.59 -7.87
C SER A 65 -0.45 5.50 -8.81
N LYS A 66 0.89 5.42 -8.79
CA LYS A 66 1.78 6.14 -9.72
C LYS A 66 2.10 5.32 -10.98
N GLY A 67 1.48 4.15 -11.15
CA GLY A 67 1.75 3.25 -12.28
C GLY A 67 3.10 2.53 -12.19
N VAL A 68 3.74 2.54 -11.02
CA VAL A 68 4.99 1.82 -10.76
C VAL A 68 4.68 0.52 -10.04
N VAL A 69 5.33 -0.56 -10.45
CA VAL A 69 5.26 -1.87 -9.80
C VAL A 69 6.58 -2.16 -9.07
N HIS A 70 6.49 -2.44 -7.78
CA HIS A 70 7.61 -2.95 -6.99
C HIS A 70 7.57 -4.47 -7.00
N MET A 71 8.66 -5.12 -7.40
CA MET A 71 8.77 -6.59 -7.45
C MET A 71 9.85 -7.07 -6.48
N TYR A 72 9.48 -8.00 -5.60
CA TYR A 72 10.32 -8.55 -4.55
C TYR A 72 10.51 -10.05 -4.77
N ARG A 73 11.74 -10.56 -4.63
CA ARG A 73 12.02 -12.00 -4.67
C ARG A 73 11.94 -12.58 -3.26
N LEU A 74 11.11 -13.59 -3.06
CA LEU A 74 10.99 -14.27 -1.78
C LEU A 74 11.94 -15.47 -1.73
N GLN A 75 13.07 -15.31 -1.04
CA GLN A 75 14.14 -16.33 -0.99
C GLN A 75 13.75 -17.63 -0.29
N HIS A 76 12.61 -17.65 0.43
CA HIS A 76 12.13 -18.86 1.08
C HIS A 76 11.51 -19.86 0.10
N PHE A 77 10.99 -19.38 -1.04
CA PHE A 77 10.30 -20.21 -2.01
C PHE A 77 11.20 -20.43 -3.23
N ASN A 78 11.78 -21.62 -3.32
CA ASN A 78 12.72 -21.99 -4.39
C ASN A 78 12.04 -22.56 -5.65
N GLY A 79 10.71 -22.53 -5.71
CA GLY A 79 9.92 -23.16 -6.77
C GLY A 79 9.76 -22.34 -8.06
N TYR A 80 10.80 -21.60 -8.45
CA TYR A 80 10.84 -20.82 -9.69
C TYR A 80 12.16 -21.04 -10.42
#